data_AF-A0A2Z5WSH4-F1
#
_entry.id   AF-A0A2Z5WSH4-F1
#
_cell.length_a   1.000
_cell.length_b   1.000
_cell.length_c   1.000
_cell.angle_alpha   90.00
_cell.angle_beta   90.00
_cell.angle_gamma   90.00
#
_symmetry.space_group_name_H-M   'P 1'
#
loop_
_entity.id
_entity.type
_entity.pdbx_description
1 polymer ?
#
loop_
_entity_poly.entity_id
_entity_poly.type
_entity_poly.pdbx_seq_one_letter_code
_entity_poly.pdbx_strand_id
1 'polypeptide(L)'
;MNINEEIARLRDLLPASWRMYTSIKSKPEQPELLSSLPILPWQRGTQLNINFRLWRQLPEAQRDLLFLHEISWRQQTKWLQIGAYQGIAAVSVVGGIVEAVQGDVTGIAISLLLGTIGFNQILRSHKSSQVQVQADNEAINVAQKRGYREEEAAQALLEAIPAMARLIGRNTPEFTELIRCQNLRAIAGLSKTTIPDKEINDF
;
A
#
# COMPACT_ATOMS: atom_id res chain seq x y z
N MET A 1 26.72 2.78 -7.27
CA MET A 1 25.41 2.42 -7.86
C MET A 1 25.07 3.38 -8.98
N ASN A 2 24.93 2.87 -10.20
CA ASN A 2 24.39 3.59 -11.35
C ASN A 2 22.85 3.60 -11.24
N ILE A 3 22.23 4.78 -11.31
CA ILE A 3 20.79 4.94 -11.10
C ILE A 3 19.99 4.28 -12.24
N ASN A 4 20.46 4.38 -13.48
CA ASN A 4 19.73 3.85 -14.64
C ASN A 4 19.73 2.31 -14.64
N GLU A 5 20.87 1.70 -14.29
CA GLU A 5 20.98 0.24 -14.12
C GLU A 5 20.08 -0.25 -12.98
N GLU A 6 20.06 0.47 -11.85
CA GLU A 6 19.19 0.12 -10.73
C GLU A 6 17.71 0.23 -11.09
N ILE A 7 17.30 1.26 -11.84
CA ILE A 7 15.92 1.40 -12.33
C ILE A 7 15.56 0.25 -13.27
N ALA A 8 16.47 -0.15 -14.16
CA ALA A 8 16.24 -1.30 -15.04
C ALA A 8 16.05 -2.60 -14.24
N ARG A 9 16.95 -2.86 -13.28
CA ARG A 9 16.88 -4.00 -12.36
C ARG A 9 15.56 -4.03 -11.59
N LEU A 10 15.13 -2.91 -11.01
CA LEU A 10 13.84 -2.81 -10.31
C LEU A 10 12.65 -3.09 -11.23
N ARG A 11 12.69 -2.64 -12.49
CA ARG A 11 11.64 -2.99 -13.47
C ARG A 11 11.63 -4.48 -13.78
N ASP A 12 12.78 -5.13 -13.83
CA ASP A 12 12.88 -6.56 -14.09
C ASP A 12 12.30 -7.42 -12.95
N LEU A 13 12.30 -6.91 -11.71
CA LEU A 13 11.61 -7.57 -10.60
C LEU A 13 10.09 -7.66 -10.81
N LEU A 14 9.48 -6.65 -11.43
CA LEU A 14 8.02 -6.57 -11.55
C LEU A 14 7.43 -7.65 -12.47
N PRO A 15 6.21 -8.13 -12.20
CA PRO A 15 5.44 -8.88 -13.19
C PRO A 15 5.21 -8.05 -14.45
N ALA A 16 5.08 -8.70 -15.61
CA ALA A 16 4.89 -8.02 -16.90
C ALA A 16 3.70 -7.05 -16.88
N SER A 17 2.61 -7.43 -16.20
CA SER A 17 1.42 -6.60 -16.03
C SER A 17 1.67 -5.30 -15.28
N TRP A 18 2.62 -5.27 -14.34
CA TRP A 18 2.91 -4.05 -13.56
C TRP A 18 3.96 -3.18 -14.23
N ARG A 19 4.93 -3.79 -14.93
CA ARG A 19 6.03 -3.08 -15.61
C ARG A 19 5.58 -1.96 -16.54
N MET A 20 4.48 -2.18 -17.28
CA MET A 20 3.96 -1.19 -18.23
C MET A 20 3.30 0.01 -17.54
N TYR A 21 2.87 -0.17 -16.29
CA TYR A 21 2.12 0.82 -15.52
C TYR A 21 2.93 1.39 -14.34
N THR A 22 4.23 1.10 -14.25
CA THR A 22 5.09 1.65 -13.20
C THR A 22 6.14 2.59 -13.79
N SER A 23 6.15 3.83 -13.32
CA SER A 23 7.21 4.80 -13.60
C SER A 23 8.06 5.02 -12.35
N ILE A 24 9.37 4.84 -12.46
CA ILE A 24 10.33 5.10 -11.37
C ILE A 24 11.04 6.43 -11.66
N LYS A 25 11.07 7.34 -10.69
CA LYS A 25 11.78 8.62 -10.77
C LYS A 25 12.76 8.78 -9.62
N SER A 26 13.96 9.28 -9.93
CA SER A 26 14.92 9.70 -8.92
C SER A 26 14.50 11.04 -8.33
N LYS A 27 14.39 11.10 -7.00
CA LYS A 27 14.13 12.34 -6.23
C LYS A 27 15.06 12.43 -5.02
N PRO A 28 16.34 12.79 -5.20
CA PRO A 28 17.32 12.86 -4.11
C PRO A 28 17.00 13.90 -3.03
N GLU A 29 16.17 14.89 -3.34
CA GLU A 29 15.74 15.98 -2.46
C GLU A 29 14.63 15.58 -1.48
N GLN A 30 13.90 14.49 -1.72
CA GLN A 30 12.83 14.07 -0.82
C GLN A 30 13.42 13.43 0.46
N PRO A 31 12.88 13.71 1.66
CA PRO A 31 13.38 13.11 2.90
C PRO A 31 13.04 11.61 2.99
N GLU A 32 11.97 11.18 2.34
CA GLU A 32 11.52 9.79 2.32
C GLU A 32 12.42 8.91 1.44
N LEU A 33 12.71 7.70 1.89
CA LEU A 33 13.48 6.73 1.10
C LEU A 33 12.74 6.38 -0.21
N LEU A 34 11.43 6.17 -0.11
CA LEU A 34 10.56 5.78 -1.21
C LEU A 34 9.17 6.34 -0.95
N SER A 35 8.58 6.92 -2.00
CA SER A 35 7.23 7.48 -1.97
C SER A 35 6.52 7.13 -3.26
N SER A 36 5.20 6.96 -3.20
CA SER A 36 4.41 6.89 -4.43
C SER A 36 3.16 7.74 -4.36
N LEU A 37 2.74 8.18 -5.54
CA LEU A 37 1.55 9.01 -5.68
C LEU A 37 0.29 8.11 -5.67
N PRO A 38 -0.81 8.55 -5.05
CA PRO A 38 -2.10 7.89 -5.21
C PRO A 38 -2.46 7.76 -6.69
N ILE A 39 -2.99 6.60 -7.09
CA ILE A 39 -3.42 6.38 -8.48
C ILE A 39 -4.80 6.99 -8.64
N LEU A 40 -4.92 8.09 -9.37
CA LEU A 40 -6.24 8.67 -9.65
C LEU A 40 -7.01 7.78 -10.65
N PRO A 41 -8.36 7.78 -10.66
CA PRO A 41 -9.15 6.90 -11.53
C PRO A 41 -8.81 6.98 -13.03
N TRP A 42 -8.40 8.17 -13.49
CA TRP A 42 -7.99 8.44 -14.87
C TRP A 42 -6.50 8.14 -15.14
N GLN A 43 -5.71 7.85 -14.11
CA GLN A 43 -4.31 7.49 -14.25
C GLN A 43 -4.16 5.98 -14.43
N ARG A 44 -3.41 5.59 -15.46
CA ARG A 44 -3.21 4.17 -15.78
C ARG A 44 -2.13 3.52 -14.94
N GLY A 45 -1.25 4.29 -14.28
CA GLY A 45 -0.06 3.75 -13.64
C GLY A 45 0.40 4.44 -12.36
N THR A 46 1.23 3.74 -11.61
CA THR A 46 1.87 4.16 -10.37
C THR A 46 3.16 4.92 -10.69
N GLN A 47 3.30 6.15 -10.18
CA GLN A 47 4.59 6.81 -10.14
C GLN A 47 5.23 6.60 -8.76
N LEU A 48 6.41 5.99 -8.77
CA LEU A 48 7.25 5.76 -7.62
C LEU A 48 8.43 6.75 -7.67
N ASN A 49 8.66 7.49 -6.58
CA ASN A 49 9.83 8.33 -6.41
C ASN A 49 10.78 7.69 -5.39
N ILE A 50 12.04 7.53 -5.77
CA ILE A 50 13.07 6.92 -4.91
C ILE A 50 14.15 7.94 -4.62
N ASN A 51 14.53 8.08 -3.35
CA ASN A 51 15.74 8.77 -2.97
C ASN A 51 16.94 7.81 -3.08
N PHE A 52 17.61 7.79 -4.24
CA PHE A 52 18.72 6.87 -4.49
C PHE A 52 19.98 7.12 -3.63
N ARG A 53 20.04 8.21 -2.86
CA ARG A 53 21.09 8.44 -1.84
C ARG A 53 20.83 7.62 -0.58
N LEU A 54 19.57 7.50 -0.17
CA LEU A 54 19.17 6.65 0.96
C LEU A 54 19.05 5.20 0.52
N TRP A 55 18.47 4.96 -0.67
CA TRP A 55 18.26 3.63 -1.25
C TRP A 55 19.50 2.75 -1.22
N ARG A 56 20.65 3.28 -1.66
CA ARG A 56 21.91 2.54 -1.75
C ARG A 56 22.50 2.08 -0.41
N GLN A 57 21.96 2.56 0.71
CA GLN A 57 22.40 2.17 2.05
C GLN A 57 21.71 0.87 2.50
N LEU A 58 20.68 0.43 1.78
CA LEU A 58 20.00 -0.84 2.03
C LEU A 58 20.59 -1.98 1.18
N PRO A 59 20.73 -3.19 1.74
CA PRO A 59 21.00 -4.40 0.98
C PRO A 59 20.00 -4.61 -0.15
N GLU A 60 20.41 -5.31 -1.21
CA GLU A 60 19.58 -5.52 -2.40
C GLU A 60 18.24 -6.19 -2.09
N ALA A 61 18.23 -7.28 -1.32
CA ALA A 61 16.98 -7.95 -0.94
C ALA A 61 16.01 -7.01 -0.19
N GLN A 62 16.52 -6.16 0.69
CA GLN A 62 15.70 -5.18 1.41
C GLN A 62 15.11 -4.12 0.47
N ARG A 63 15.92 -3.64 -0.48
CA ARG A 63 15.48 -2.73 -1.56
C ARG A 63 14.36 -3.35 -2.38
N ASP A 64 14.53 -4.60 -2.77
CA ASP A 64 13.59 -5.30 -3.64
C ASP A 64 12.24 -5.48 -2.97
N LEU A 65 12.25 -5.93 -1.72
CA LEU A 65 11.02 -6.17 -0.98
C LEU A 65 10.30 -4.88 -0.60
N LEU A 66 11.01 -3.79 -0.25
CA LEU A 66 10.37 -2.48 -0.05
C LEU A 66 9.73 -1.95 -1.34
N PHE A 67 10.42 -2.12 -2.46
CA PHE A 67 9.92 -1.71 -3.77
C PHE A 67 8.66 -2.50 -4.17
N LEU A 68 8.70 -3.82 -4.05
CA LEU A 68 7.57 -4.69 -4.35
C LEU A 68 6.39 -4.44 -3.42
N HIS A 69 6.65 -4.18 -2.13
CA HIS A 69 5.62 -3.81 -1.16
C HIS A 69 4.88 -2.53 -1.60
N GLU A 70 5.59 -1.45 -1.89
CA GLU A 70 4.93 -0.18 -2.24
C GLU A 70 4.06 -0.33 -3.49
N ILE A 71 4.56 -1.04 -4.50
CA ILE A 71 3.79 -1.26 -5.73
C ILE A 71 2.57 -2.12 -5.45
N SER A 72 2.72 -3.20 -4.67
CA SER A 72 1.61 -4.06 -4.27
C SER A 72 0.54 -3.28 -3.50
N TRP A 73 0.97 -2.43 -2.56
CA TRP A 73 0.08 -1.55 -1.81
C TRP A 73 -0.70 -0.59 -2.73
N ARG A 74 -0.04 -0.02 -3.74
CA ARG A 74 -0.72 0.87 -4.71
C ARG A 74 -1.68 0.14 -5.63
N GLN A 75 -1.38 -1.10 -6.03
CA GLN A 75 -2.34 -1.90 -6.79
C GLN A 75 -3.56 -2.27 -5.94
N GLN A 76 -3.40 -2.62 -4.67
CA GLN A 76 -4.52 -2.95 -3.78
C GLN A 76 -5.40 -1.73 -3.48
N THR A 77 -4.76 -0.58 -3.20
CA THR A 77 -5.50 0.65 -2.93
C THR A 77 -6.24 1.21 -4.15
N LYS A 78 -5.78 0.94 -5.37
CA LYS A 78 -6.52 1.27 -6.61
C LYS A 78 -7.90 0.62 -6.65
N TRP A 79 -8.01 -0.65 -6.29
CA TRP A 79 -9.29 -1.38 -6.29
C TRP A 79 -10.23 -0.88 -5.20
N LEU A 80 -9.70 -0.57 -4.02
CA LEU A 80 -10.47 0.05 -2.94
C LEU A 80 -11.03 1.42 -3.36
N GLN A 81 -10.27 2.24 -4.09
CA GLN A 81 -10.75 3.51 -4.63
C GLN A 81 -11.87 3.31 -5.64
N ILE A 82 -11.77 2.32 -6.54
CA ILE A 82 -12.84 2.02 -7.51
C ILE A 82 -14.14 1.65 -6.78
N GLY A 83 -14.08 0.76 -5.79
CA GLY A 83 -15.25 0.39 -4.99
C GLY A 83 -15.86 1.57 -4.23
N ALA A 84 -15.03 2.45 -3.68
CA ALA A 84 -15.45 3.69 -3.05
C ALA A 84 -16.22 4.62 -4.00
N TYR A 85 -15.69 4.86 -5.20
CA TYR A 85 -16.35 5.70 -6.20
C TYR A 85 -17.66 5.09 -6.71
N GLN A 86 -17.73 3.76 -6.85
CA GLN A 86 -18.97 3.05 -7.17
C GLN A 86 -20.01 3.22 -6.06
N GLY A 87 -19.60 3.18 -4.79
CA GLY A 87 -20.48 3.46 -3.66
C GLY A 87 -21.02 4.90 -3.67
N ILE A 88 -20.16 5.89 -3.92
CA ILE A 88 -20.58 7.30 -4.06
C ILE A 88 -21.55 7.48 -5.22
N ALA A 89 -21.26 6.89 -6.39
CA ALA A 89 -22.14 6.94 -7.54
C ALA A 89 -23.52 6.32 -7.25
N ALA A 90 -23.57 5.19 -6.53
CA ALA A 90 -24.81 4.57 -6.10
C ALA A 90 -25.61 5.47 -5.15
N VAL A 91 -24.94 6.11 -4.18
CA VAL A 91 -25.58 7.07 -3.26
C VAL A 91 -26.14 8.29 -4.01
N SER A 92 -25.41 8.82 -5.00
CA SER A 92 -25.88 9.93 -5.83
C SER A 92 -27.12 9.58 -6.65
N VAL A 93 -27.20 8.34 -7.17
CA VAL A 93 -28.38 7.86 -7.90
C VAL A 93 -29.59 7.71 -6.95
N VAL A 94 -29.39 7.13 -5.77
CA VAL A 94 -30.46 6.98 -4.77
C VAL A 94 -30.94 8.34 -4.25
N GLY A 95 -30.01 9.28 -3.97
CA GLY A 95 -30.33 10.64 -3.54
C GLY A 95 -31.16 11.41 -4.58
N GLY A 96 -30.81 11.30 -5.87
CA GLY A 96 -31.58 11.93 -6.95
C GLY A 96 -32.98 11.33 -7.14
N ILE A 97 -33.16 10.03 -6.86
CA ILE A 97 -34.49 9.39 -6.88
C ILE A 97 -35.35 9.86 -5.70
N VAL A 98 -34.76 10.03 -4.51
CA VAL A 98 -35.48 10.54 -3.32
C VAL A 98 -35.92 12.00 -3.52
N GLU A 99 -35.06 12.82 -4.13
CA GLU A 99 -35.37 14.22 -4.49
C GLU A 99 -36.54 14.31 -5.48
N ALA A 100 -36.60 13.40 -6.46
CA ALA A 100 -37.67 13.34 -7.47
C ALA A 100 -39.03 12.84 -6.92
N VAL A 101 -39.02 12.02 -5.85
CA VAL A 101 -40.25 11.39 -5.32
C VAL A 101 -40.87 12.20 -4.18
N GLN A 102 -40.08 12.90 -3.36
CA GLN A 102 -40.58 13.53 -2.12
C GLN A 102 -40.52 15.06 -2.09
N GLY A 103 -39.75 15.71 -2.98
CA GLY A 103 -39.71 17.18 -3.07
C GLY A 103 -39.27 17.89 -1.79
N ASP A 104 -38.55 17.20 -0.89
CA ASP A 104 -38.21 17.69 0.44
C ASP A 104 -36.69 17.66 0.72
N VAL A 105 -36.19 18.69 1.40
CA VAL A 105 -34.76 19.05 1.55
C VAL A 105 -34.00 18.08 2.48
N THR A 106 -34.72 17.28 3.27
CA THR A 106 -34.19 16.34 4.26
C THR A 106 -33.37 15.19 3.64
N GLY A 107 -33.67 14.75 2.41
CA GLY A 107 -32.92 13.71 1.70
C GLY A 107 -31.48 14.10 1.36
N ILE A 108 -31.22 15.39 1.15
CA ILE A 108 -29.89 15.93 0.82
C ILE A 108 -28.98 15.91 2.05
N ALA A 109 -29.50 16.26 3.22
CA ALA A 109 -28.73 16.28 4.47
C ALA A 109 -28.24 14.89 4.89
N ILE A 110 -29.10 13.87 4.77
CA ILE A 110 -28.75 12.47 5.07
C ILE A 110 -27.72 11.94 4.07
N SER A 111 -27.85 12.28 2.78
CA SER A 111 -26.91 11.87 1.73
C SER A 111 -25.52 12.51 1.92
N LEU A 112 -25.46 13.78 2.34
CA LEU A 112 -24.21 14.46 2.68
C LEU A 112 -23.54 13.87 3.93
N LEU A 113 -24.30 13.56 4.98
CA LEU A 113 -23.79 12.90 6.18
C LEU A 113 -23.23 11.49 5.86
N LEU A 114 -23.97 10.66 5.12
CA LEU A 114 -23.51 9.33 4.74
C LEU A 114 -22.30 9.38 3.79
N GLY A 115 -22.26 10.35 2.87
CA GLY A 115 -21.12 10.57 1.98
C GLY A 115 -19.82 10.92 2.73
N THR A 116 -19.90 11.79 3.74
CA THR A 116 -18.73 12.15 4.57
C THR A 116 -18.23 10.99 5.44
N ILE A 117 -19.14 10.20 6.02
CA ILE A 117 -18.80 9.00 6.81
C ILE A 117 -18.14 7.94 5.91
N GLY A 118 -18.71 7.68 4.73
CA GLY A 118 -18.15 6.75 3.75
C GLY A 118 -16.74 7.17 3.30
N PHE A 119 -16.54 8.44 2.96
CA PHE A 119 -15.23 8.97 2.56
C PHE A 119 -14.17 8.81 3.66
N ASN A 120 -14.52 9.10 4.92
CA ASN A 120 -13.61 8.89 6.05
C ASN A 120 -13.29 7.40 6.29
N GLN A 121 -14.26 6.51 6.10
CA GLN A 121 -14.07 5.07 6.23
C GLN A 121 -13.14 4.52 5.14
N ILE A 122 -13.26 5.03 3.91
CA ILE A 122 -12.39 4.71 2.79
C ILE A 122 -10.96 5.18 3.07
N LEU A 123 -10.77 6.43 3.50
CA LEU A 123 -9.46 6.97 3.88
C LEU A 123 -8.79 6.18 5.01
N ARG A 124 -9.56 5.74 6.00
CA ARG A 124 -9.07 4.86 7.09
C ARG A 124 -8.71 3.46 6.58
N SER A 125 -9.49 2.89 5.68
CA SER A 125 -9.22 1.59 5.06
C SER A 125 -7.91 1.59 4.26
N HIS A 126 -7.64 2.67 3.50
CA HIS A 126 -6.40 2.82 2.71
C HIS A 126 -5.11 2.80 3.52
N LYS A 127 -5.16 3.18 4.80
CA LYS A 127 -4.02 3.16 5.73
C LYS A 127 -4.11 2.08 6.80
N SER A 128 -5.09 1.18 6.68
CA SER A 128 -5.25 0.10 7.66
C SER A 128 -4.04 -0.83 7.63
N SER A 129 -3.69 -1.35 8.80
CA SER A 129 -2.63 -2.35 8.94
C SER A 129 -2.90 -3.59 8.08
N GLN A 130 -4.17 -3.96 7.88
CA GLN A 130 -4.56 -5.10 7.06
C GLN A 130 -4.16 -4.92 5.58
N VAL A 131 -4.40 -3.75 4.99
CA VAL A 131 -4.02 -3.48 3.60
C VAL A 131 -2.49 -3.46 3.43
N GLN A 132 -1.77 -2.96 4.43
CA GLN A 132 -0.31 -2.98 4.44
C GLN A 132 0.26 -4.40 4.55
N VAL A 133 -0.33 -5.25 5.40
CA VAL A 133 0.03 -6.67 5.55
C VAL A 133 -0.28 -7.46 4.27
N GLN A 134 -1.43 -7.21 3.64
CA GLN A 134 -1.76 -7.84 2.37
C GLN A 134 -0.78 -7.41 1.26
N ALA A 135 -0.29 -6.17 1.28
CA ALA A 135 0.76 -5.71 0.38
C ALA A 135 2.11 -6.41 0.63
N ASP A 136 2.47 -6.68 1.90
CA ASP A 136 3.64 -7.48 2.24
C ASP A 136 3.55 -8.90 1.67
N ASN A 137 2.41 -9.57 1.85
CA ASN A 137 2.18 -10.93 1.35
C ASN A 137 2.28 -11.00 -0.18
N GLU A 138 1.70 -10.02 -0.89
CA GLU A 138 1.78 -9.97 -2.35
C GLU A 138 3.21 -9.67 -2.82
N ALA A 139 3.94 -8.79 -2.13
CA ALA A 139 5.35 -8.52 -2.43
C ALA A 139 6.21 -9.78 -2.30
N ILE A 140 5.99 -10.58 -1.24
CA ILE A 140 6.66 -11.86 -1.03
C ILE A 140 6.32 -12.85 -2.15
N ASN A 141 5.05 -12.97 -2.53
CA ASN A 141 4.61 -13.84 -3.65
C ASN A 141 5.30 -13.44 -4.98
N VAL A 142 5.38 -12.14 -5.26
CA VAL A 142 6.09 -11.64 -6.45
C VAL A 142 7.59 -11.93 -6.37
N ALA A 143 8.22 -11.75 -5.21
CA ALA A 143 9.63 -12.05 -4.99
C ALA A 143 9.95 -13.55 -5.18
N GLN A 144 9.05 -14.45 -4.75
CA GLN A 144 9.22 -15.89 -4.96
C GLN A 144 9.32 -16.27 -6.44
N LYS A 145 8.52 -15.61 -7.29
CA LYS A 145 8.59 -15.78 -8.76
C LYS A 145 9.90 -15.27 -9.37
N ARG A 146 10.74 -14.59 -8.58
CA ARG A 146 12.08 -14.10 -8.93
C ARG A 146 13.20 -14.88 -8.25
N GLY A 147 12.89 -15.98 -7.57
CA GLY A 147 13.87 -16.91 -7.00
C GLY A 147 14.13 -16.72 -5.51
N TYR A 148 13.43 -15.82 -4.83
CA TYR A 148 13.49 -15.75 -3.37
C TYR A 148 12.77 -16.92 -2.73
N ARG A 149 13.30 -17.44 -1.62
CA ARG A 149 12.52 -18.30 -0.72
C ARG A 149 11.58 -17.43 0.10
N GLU A 150 10.41 -17.95 0.45
CA GLU A 150 9.37 -17.20 1.19
C GLU A 150 9.90 -16.62 2.51
N GLU A 151 10.55 -17.45 3.31
CA GLU A 151 11.16 -17.07 4.58
C GLU A 151 12.25 -15.98 4.43
N GLU A 152 13.07 -16.09 3.38
CA GLU A 152 14.15 -15.14 3.08
C GLU A 152 13.58 -13.79 2.62
N ALA A 153 12.54 -13.80 1.80
CA ALA A 153 11.80 -12.61 1.39
C ALA A 153 11.13 -11.93 2.59
N ALA A 154 10.47 -12.71 3.45
CA ALA A 154 9.82 -12.20 4.66
C ALA A 154 10.85 -11.59 5.63
N GLN A 155 11.99 -12.26 5.82
CA GLN A 155 13.08 -11.74 6.64
C GLN A 155 13.69 -10.46 6.05
N ALA A 156 13.94 -10.42 4.74
CA ALA A 156 14.46 -9.23 4.08
C ALA A 156 13.52 -8.03 4.28
N LEU A 157 12.21 -8.22 4.12
CA LEU A 157 11.23 -7.16 4.35
C LEU A 157 11.14 -6.76 5.83
N LEU A 158 11.20 -7.73 6.74
CA LEU A 158 11.20 -7.51 8.20
C LEU A 158 12.38 -6.64 8.63
N GLU A 159 13.56 -6.87 8.07
CA GLU A 159 14.76 -6.07 8.36
C GLU A 159 14.72 -4.70 7.67
N ALA A 160 14.11 -4.61 6.49
CA ALA A 160 14.04 -3.39 5.70
C ALA A 160 13.19 -2.30 6.36
N ILE A 161 12.07 -2.66 7.00
CA ILE A 161 11.16 -1.71 7.65
C ILE A 161 11.87 -0.85 8.72
N PRO A 162 12.52 -1.41 9.75
CA PRO A 162 13.24 -0.62 10.74
C PRO A 162 14.48 0.07 10.16
N ALA A 163 15.15 -0.52 9.16
CA ALA A 163 16.28 0.11 8.49
C ALA A 163 15.84 1.39 7.76
N MET A 164 14.73 1.34 7.03
CA MET A 164 14.12 2.50 6.37
C MET A 164 13.75 3.59 7.38
N ALA A 165 13.13 3.23 8.52
CA ALA A 165 12.79 4.17 9.58
C ALA A 165 14.02 4.94 10.09
N ARG A 166 15.13 4.23 10.34
CA ARG A 166 16.40 4.83 10.80
C ARG A 166 17.01 5.76 9.76
N LEU A 167 16.95 5.39 8.47
CA LEU A 167 17.48 6.21 7.37
C LEU A 167 16.78 7.57 7.24
N ILE A 168 15.53 7.67 7.68
CA ILE A 168 14.77 8.92 7.69
C ILE A 168 14.73 9.61 9.07
N GLY A 169 15.61 9.17 9.99
CA GLY A 169 15.78 9.80 11.31
C GLY A 169 14.78 9.34 12.39
N ARG A 170 14.01 8.27 12.15
CA ARG A 170 13.13 7.68 13.17
C ARG A 170 13.84 6.57 13.93
N ASN A 171 13.77 6.64 15.26
CA ASN A 171 14.39 5.63 16.14
C ASN A 171 13.59 4.33 16.22
N THR A 172 12.27 4.40 16.02
CA THR A 172 11.36 3.26 16.11
C THR A 172 10.38 3.22 14.94
N PRO A 173 9.97 2.01 14.49
CA PRO A 173 8.87 1.88 13.55
C PRO A 173 7.55 2.40 14.13
N GLU A 174 6.67 2.90 13.27
CA GLU A 174 5.31 3.32 13.61
C GLU A 174 4.43 2.11 13.98
N PHE A 175 3.29 2.34 14.62
CA PHE A 175 2.37 1.27 15.02
C PHE A 175 2.00 0.32 13.86
N THR A 176 1.67 0.86 12.69
CA THR A 176 1.36 0.06 11.50
C THR A 176 2.56 -0.76 11.02
N GLU A 177 3.77 -0.20 11.09
CA GLU A 177 5.01 -0.88 10.74
C GLU A 177 5.33 -2.01 11.73
N LEU A 178 5.04 -1.82 13.03
CA LEU A 178 5.17 -2.88 14.04
C LEU A 178 4.23 -4.06 13.78
N ILE A 179 2.99 -3.81 13.36
CA ILE A 179 2.05 -4.87 12.99
C ILE A 179 2.57 -5.67 11.78
N ARG A 180 3.08 -4.97 10.75
CA ARG A 180 3.72 -5.61 9.60
C ARG A 180 4.90 -6.48 10.02
N CYS A 181 5.79 -5.94 10.86
CA CYS A 181 6.93 -6.69 11.40
C CYS A 181 6.48 -7.96 12.14
N GLN A 182 5.40 -7.90 12.92
CA GLN A 182 4.87 -9.08 13.61
C GLN A 182 4.40 -10.14 12.62
N ASN A 183 3.69 -9.76 11.56
CA ASN A 183 3.27 -10.68 10.50
C ASN A 183 4.48 -11.33 9.81
N LEU A 184 5.47 -10.52 9.41
CA LEU A 184 6.65 -10.99 8.71
C LEU A 184 7.50 -11.94 9.57
N ARG A 185 7.53 -11.75 10.90
CA ARG A 185 8.15 -12.71 11.83
C ARG A 185 7.47 -14.07 11.81
N ALA A 186 6.14 -14.10 11.70
CA ALA A 186 5.41 -15.36 11.59
C ALA A 186 5.75 -16.07 10.27
N ILE A 187 5.78 -15.34 9.14
CA ILE A 187 6.13 -15.91 7.81
C ILE A 187 7.58 -16.38 7.77
N ALA A 188 8.51 -15.64 8.37
CA ALA A 188 9.92 -16.01 8.46
C ALA A 188 10.19 -17.17 9.45
N GLY A 189 9.16 -17.75 10.08
CA GLY A 189 9.32 -18.83 11.07
C GLY A 189 9.96 -18.38 12.39
N LEU A 190 10.06 -17.07 12.63
CA LEU A 190 10.69 -16.47 13.82
C LEU A 190 9.69 -16.24 14.97
N SER A 191 8.38 -16.46 14.73
CA SER A 191 7.33 -16.35 15.75
C SER A 191 6.20 -17.35 15.48
N LYS A 192 5.60 -17.89 16.55
CA LYS A 192 4.39 -18.74 16.48
C LYS A 192 3.07 -17.94 16.49
N THR A 193 3.13 -16.62 16.64
CA THR A 193 1.96 -15.76 16.83
C THR A 193 1.61 -15.02 15.53
N THR A 194 0.52 -15.43 14.88
CA THR A 194 -0.13 -14.69 13.77
C THR A 194 -0.89 -13.47 14.29
N ILE A 195 -1.15 -12.48 13.40
CA ILE A 195 -1.95 -11.29 13.74
C ILE A 195 -3.32 -11.76 14.27
N PRO A 196 -3.86 -11.16 15.36
CA PRO A 196 -5.20 -11.49 15.82
C PRO A 196 -6.23 -11.19 14.72
N ASP A 197 -6.92 -12.22 14.25
CA ASP A 197 -8.11 -12.03 13.45
C ASP A 197 -9.16 -11.33 14.31
N LYS A 198 -9.81 -10.33 13.73
CA LYS A 198 -10.89 -9.60 14.40
C LYS A 198 -12.11 -10.52 14.42
N GLU A 199 -12.15 -11.46 15.36
CA GLU A 199 -13.40 -12.07 15.79
C GLU A 199 -14.27 -10.95 16.35
N ILE A 200 -15.24 -10.53 15.54
CA ILE A 200 -16.31 -9.65 15.98
C ILE A 200 -17.11 -10.49 16.98
N ASN A 201 -17.11 -10.06 18.24
CA ASN A 201 -17.94 -10.62 19.29
C ASN A 201 -19.40 -10.69 18.82
N ASP A 202 -19.94 -11.90 18.73
CA ASP A 202 -21.37 -12.15 18.90
C ASP A 202 -21.68 -12.09 20.41
N PHE A 203 -22.27 -10.98 20.83
CA PHE A 203 -23.10 -10.89 22.05
C PHE A 203 -24.27 -9.94 21.79
#